data_AF-A0A7S2L8B0-F1
#
_entry.id   AF-A0A7S2L8B0-F1
#
_cell.length_a   1.000
_cell.length_b   1.000
_cell.length_c   1.000
_cell.angle_alpha   90.00
_cell.angle_beta   90.00
_cell.angle_gamma   90.00
#
_symmetry.space_group_name_H-M   'P 1'
#
loop_
_entity.id
_entity.type
_entity.pdbx_description
1 polymer ?
#
loop_
_entity_poly.entity_id
_entity_poly.type
_entity_poly.pdbx_seq_one_letter_code
_entity_poly.pdbx_strand_id
1 'polypeptide(L)'
;KRLDRFIMCKSKFEIPGDDNKGNTVYEFLEFDNTFRLVSSRKYRSRFMVMHDWMITDDYYVVPKNPAKLQWEGVGKFAVGKALGVDIFSMDKESVSELVFIPRHAGNGDDILEVKADNFFTVFHFGPFFC
;
A
#
# COMPACT_ATOMS: atom_id res chain seq x y z
N LYS A 1 13.93 -1.27 22.99
CA LYS A 1 13.51 -0.25 22.00
C LYS A 1 12.58 -0.97 21.02
N ARG A 2 11.46 -0.37 20.59
CA ARG A 2 10.33 -1.14 20.00
C ARG A 2 10.47 -1.41 18.49
N LEU A 3 11.50 -0.84 17.86
CA LEU A 3 11.92 -1.10 16.49
C LEU A 3 12.73 -2.41 16.34
N ASP A 4 13.01 -3.12 17.45
CA ASP A 4 13.70 -4.42 17.43
C ASP A 4 12.80 -5.57 16.90
N ARG A 5 11.71 -5.25 16.18
CA ARG A 5 10.74 -6.22 15.66
C ARG A 5 11.05 -6.56 14.21
N PHE A 6 10.82 -7.81 13.83
CA PHE A 6 10.81 -8.18 12.42
C PHE A 6 9.47 -7.76 11.81
N ILE A 7 9.48 -7.12 10.64
CA ILE A 7 8.29 -6.49 10.05
C ILE A 7 8.15 -6.93 8.60
N MET A 8 6.91 -7.26 8.22
CA MET A 8 6.55 -7.68 6.87
C MET A 8 5.33 -6.90 6.40
N CYS A 9 5.29 -6.57 5.12
CA CYS A 9 4.08 -6.11 4.45
C CYS A 9 3.65 -7.14 3.42
N LYS A 10 2.35 -7.44 3.38
CA LYS A 10 1.71 -8.19 2.31
C LYS A 10 0.82 -7.25 1.52
N SER A 11 0.88 -7.33 0.20
CA SER A 11 -0.03 -6.61 -0.70
C SER A 11 -0.85 -7.59 -1.51
N LYS A 12 -2.15 -7.32 -1.65
CA LYS A 12 -3.02 -8.01 -2.61
C LYS A 12 -3.84 -6.99 -3.39
N PHE A 13 -4.12 -7.29 -4.66
CA PHE A 13 -5.10 -6.57 -5.44
C PHE A 13 -6.46 -7.27 -5.32
N GLU A 14 -7.51 -6.49 -5.06
CA GLU A 14 -8.89 -6.95 -5.14
C GLU A 14 -9.46 -6.49 -6.49
N ILE A 15 -9.60 -7.43 -7.41
CA ILE A 15 -10.13 -7.22 -8.75
C ILE A 15 -11.43 -8.05 -8.85
N PRO A 16 -12.60 -7.45 -9.14
CA PRO A 16 -12.79 -6.13 -9.73
C PRO A 16 -12.80 -4.95 -8.74
N GLY A 17 -12.89 -5.22 -7.44
CA GLY A 17 -12.97 -4.17 -6.41
C GLY A 17 -14.23 -3.30 -6.52
N ASP A 18 -14.21 -2.15 -5.89
CA ASP A 18 -15.30 -1.18 -5.87
C ASP A 18 -15.48 -0.56 -7.26
N ASP A 19 -16.73 -0.48 -7.73
CA ASP A 19 -17.11 0.10 -9.03
C ASP A 19 -16.33 -0.44 -10.26
N ASN A 20 -15.79 -1.66 -10.19
CA ASN A 20 -14.89 -2.21 -11.21
C ASN A 20 -13.63 -1.36 -11.46
N LYS A 21 -13.10 -0.69 -10.42
CA LYS A 21 -11.86 0.09 -10.49
C LYS A 21 -10.67 -0.60 -9.82
N GLY A 22 -10.93 -1.69 -9.10
CA GLY A 22 -9.96 -2.38 -8.27
C GLY A 22 -9.75 -1.70 -6.92
N ASN A 23 -9.23 -2.49 -5.97
CA ASN A 23 -8.71 -1.98 -4.72
C ASN A 23 -7.35 -2.61 -4.46
N THR A 24 -6.57 -1.98 -3.59
CA THR A 24 -5.35 -2.58 -3.05
C THR A 24 -5.51 -2.73 -1.55
N VAL A 25 -5.17 -3.91 -1.03
CA VAL A 25 -5.17 -4.18 0.41
C VAL A 25 -3.76 -4.51 0.84
N TYR A 26 -3.31 -3.79 1.86
CA TYR A 26 -2.04 -4.00 2.53
C TYR A 26 -2.28 -4.58 3.91
N GLU A 27 -1.42 -5.50 4.32
CA GLU A 27 -1.37 -6.03 5.68
C GLU A 27 0.06 -5.91 6.22
N PHE A 28 0.22 -5.08 7.25
CA PHE A 28 1.46 -4.90 7.98
C PHE A 28 1.48 -5.84 9.18
N LEU A 29 2.53 -6.64 9.28
CA LEU A 29 2.70 -7.69 10.26
C LEU A 29 3.97 -7.44 11.05
N GLU A 30 3.86 -7.42 12.39
CA GLU A 30 5.01 -7.32 13.28
C GLU A 30 5.20 -8.62 14.06
N PHE A 31 6.45 -9.08 14.11
CA PHE A 31 6.84 -10.29 14.80
C PHE A 31 7.81 -9.96 15.93
N ASP A 32 7.71 -10.70 17.03
CA ASP A 32 8.69 -10.64 18.10
C ASP A 32 9.99 -11.39 17.73
N ASN A 33 10.96 -11.39 18.65
CA ASN A 33 12.27 -12.02 18.45
C ASN A 33 12.20 -13.55 18.34
N THR A 34 11.04 -14.16 18.59
CA THR A 34 10.78 -15.58 18.40
C THR A 34 9.99 -15.87 17.11
N PHE A 35 9.87 -14.86 16.23
CA PHE A 35 9.06 -14.88 15.01
C PHE A 35 7.57 -15.16 15.24
N ARG A 36 7.05 -14.86 16.44
CA ARG A 36 5.60 -14.91 16.70
C ARG A 36 4.96 -13.59 16.30
N LEU A 37 3.82 -13.67 15.62
CA LEU A 37 3.05 -12.49 15.24
C LEU A 37 2.47 -11.81 16.48
N VAL A 38 2.78 -10.53 16.66
CA VAL A 38 2.31 -9.71 17.81
C VAL A 38 1.43 -8.53 17.40
N SER A 39 1.45 -8.15 16.12
CA SER A 39 0.55 -7.13 15.57
C SER A 39 0.25 -7.40 14.10
N SER A 40 -1.01 -7.18 13.70
CA SER A 40 -1.44 -7.12 12.30
C SER A 40 -2.30 -5.87 12.09
N ARG A 41 -2.06 -5.15 11.01
CA ARG A 41 -2.83 -3.97 10.59
C ARG A 41 -3.15 -4.07 9.10
N LYS A 42 -4.43 -3.99 8.77
CA LYS A 42 -4.91 -4.01 7.39
C LYS A 42 -5.35 -2.62 6.96
N TYR A 43 -4.97 -2.24 5.75
CA TYR A 43 -5.43 -1.01 5.10
C TYR A 43 -5.92 -1.35 3.70
N ARG A 44 -7.16 -0.97 3.40
CA ARG A 44 -7.78 -1.13 2.08
C ARG A 44 -7.96 0.25 1.47
N SER A 45 -7.43 0.43 0.28
CA SER A 45 -7.49 1.68 -0.49
C SER A 45 -8.20 1.47 -1.83
N ARG A 46 -8.54 2.57 -2.52
CA ARG A 46 -8.68 2.55 -3.99
C ARG A 46 -7.46 1.90 -4.64
N PHE A 47 -7.60 1.42 -5.88
CA PHE A 47 -6.48 0.84 -6.62
C PHE A 47 -5.28 1.81 -6.65
N MET A 48 -4.16 1.32 -6.13
CA MET A 48 -2.90 2.04 -6.04
C MET A 48 -1.75 1.05 -6.08
N VAL A 49 -0.58 1.52 -6.50
CA VAL A 49 0.64 0.71 -6.53
C VAL A 49 1.64 1.23 -5.50
N MET A 50 1.94 0.43 -4.50
CA MET A 50 3.01 0.71 -3.54
C MET A 50 4.19 -0.21 -3.82
N HIS A 51 5.36 0.38 -4.01
CA HIS A 51 6.61 -0.38 -4.10
C HIS A 51 7.31 -0.47 -2.73
N ASP A 52 7.29 0.64 -1.99
CA ASP A 52 8.04 0.81 -0.75
C ASP A 52 7.20 1.57 0.28
N TRP A 53 7.59 1.48 1.55
CA TRP A 53 6.91 2.09 2.70
C TRP A 53 7.91 2.31 3.83
N MET A 54 7.57 3.22 4.75
CA MET A 54 8.39 3.53 5.91
C MET A 54 7.68 3.16 7.20
N ILE A 55 8.45 3.07 8.27
CA ILE A 55 7.92 2.85 9.61
C ILE A 55 8.48 3.88 10.58
N THR A 56 7.63 4.36 11.47
CA THR A 56 7.96 5.21 12.62
C THR A 56 7.56 4.47 13.88
N ASP A 57 7.88 5.00 15.05
CA ASP A 57 7.42 4.39 16.30
C ASP A 57 5.90 4.24 16.37
N ASP A 58 5.14 5.09 15.68
CA ASP A 58 3.68 5.15 15.78
C ASP A 58 2.92 4.79 14.50
N TYR A 59 3.55 4.89 13.32
CA TYR A 59 2.87 4.74 12.03
C TYR A 59 3.64 3.87 11.04
N TYR A 60 2.88 3.19 10.18
CA TYR A 60 3.35 2.83 8.85
C TYR A 60 3.03 4.01 7.92
N VAL A 61 4.01 4.43 7.13
CA VAL A 61 3.86 5.53 6.16
C VAL A 61 3.95 4.96 4.76
N VAL A 62 2.86 5.10 4.02
CA VAL A 62 2.66 4.44 2.73
C VAL A 62 2.44 5.47 1.63
N PRO A 63 3.19 5.44 0.53
CA PRO A 63 2.91 6.24 -0.64
C PRO A 63 1.77 5.62 -1.42
N LYS A 64 0.67 6.36 -1.51
CA LYS A 64 -0.48 6.03 -2.34
C LYS A 64 -0.26 6.61 -3.73
N ASN A 65 0.57 5.90 -4.50
CA ASN A 65 0.80 6.24 -5.89
C ASN A 65 -0.47 5.93 -6.69
N PRO A 66 -1.10 6.94 -7.32
CA PRO A 66 -2.36 6.75 -7.99
C PRO A 66 -2.16 5.87 -9.24
N ALA A 67 -2.97 4.82 -9.33
CA ALA A 67 -2.95 3.89 -10.44
C ALA A 67 -4.37 3.53 -10.84
N LYS A 68 -4.53 2.97 -12.04
CA LYS A 68 -5.79 2.44 -12.55
C LYS A 68 -5.57 1.10 -13.23
N LEU A 69 -6.53 0.20 -13.09
CA LEU A 69 -6.54 -1.06 -13.81
C LEU A 69 -6.69 -0.84 -15.32
N GLN A 70 -6.00 -1.68 -16.09
CA GLN A 70 -6.18 -1.82 -17.53
C GLN A 70 -6.95 -3.12 -17.77
N TRP A 71 -8.26 -3.03 -17.94
CA TRP A 71 -9.13 -4.22 -18.03
C TRP A 71 -8.76 -5.18 -19.16
N GLU A 72 -8.33 -4.65 -20.30
CA GLU A 72 -7.78 -5.46 -21.39
C GLU A 72 -6.51 -6.21 -20.95
N GLY A 73 -5.62 -5.54 -20.21
CA GLY A 73 -4.41 -6.10 -19.63
C GLY A 73 -4.71 -7.19 -18.59
N VAL A 74 -5.70 -6.96 -17.72
CA VAL A 74 -6.19 -7.96 -16.76
C VAL A 74 -6.67 -9.22 -17.50
N GLY A 75 -7.47 -9.06 -18.55
CA GLY A 75 -7.96 -10.18 -19.36
C GLY A 75 -6.82 -10.96 -20.03
N LYS A 76 -5.86 -10.25 -20.65
CA LYS A 76 -4.67 -10.86 -21.26
C LYS A 76 -3.79 -11.57 -20.23
N PHE A 77 -3.61 -10.99 -19.04
CA PHE A 77 -2.82 -11.58 -17.96
C PHE A 77 -3.46 -12.87 -17.44
N ALA A 78 -4.79 -12.88 -17.26
CA ALA A 78 -5.52 -14.06 -16.82
C ALA A 78 -5.37 -15.26 -17.77
N VAL A 79 -5.14 -15.02 -19.07
CA VAL A 79 -4.88 -16.07 -20.08
C VAL A 79 -3.39 -16.24 -20.40
N GLY A 80 -2.48 -15.68 -19.59
CA GLY A 80 -1.04 -15.83 -19.75
C GLY A 80 -0.43 -15.12 -20.97
N LYS A 81 -1.12 -14.12 -21.52
CA LYS A 81 -0.72 -13.35 -22.71
C LYS A 81 -0.23 -11.94 -22.41
N ALA A 82 -0.04 -11.61 -21.14
CA ALA A 82 0.50 -10.33 -20.70
C ALA A 82 1.34 -10.51 -19.42
N LEU A 83 2.18 -9.53 -19.14
CA LEU A 83 2.96 -9.45 -17.91
C LEU A 83 2.14 -8.77 -16.81
N GLY A 84 2.55 -8.96 -15.55
CA GLY A 84 1.88 -8.31 -14.42
C GLY A 84 1.91 -6.78 -14.49
N VAL A 85 2.87 -6.19 -15.19
CA VAL A 85 2.95 -4.73 -15.40
C VAL A 85 1.90 -4.21 -16.39
N ASP A 86 1.33 -5.07 -17.23
CA ASP A 86 0.35 -4.67 -18.24
C ASP A 86 -1.07 -4.51 -17.66
N ILE A 87 -1.30 -4.95 -16.42
CA ILE A 87 -2.64 -4.94 -15.80
C ILE A 87 -3.00 -3.57 -15.20
N PHE A 88 -2.05 -2.63 -15.16
CA PHE A 88 -2.28 -1.30 -14.61
C PHE A 88 -1.49 -0.21 -15.34
N SER A 89 -1.89 1.04 -15.11
CA SER A 89 -1.10 2.21 -15.46
C SER A 89 -1.19 3.25 -14.35
N MET A 90 -0.22 4.17 -14.30
CA MET A 90 -0.28 5.28 -13.35
C MET A 90 -1.37 6.27 -13.76
N ASP A 91 -2.17 6.70 -12.79
CA ASP A 91 -3.24 7.67 -13.00
C ASP A 91 -2.72 9.08 -12.72
N LYS A 92 -2.38 9.80 -13.79
CA LYS A 92 -1.79 11.14 -13.73
C LYS A 92 -2.81 12.25 -13.45
N GLU A 93 -4.10 11.95 -13.49
CA GLU A 93 -5.17 12.91 -13.22
C GLU A 93 -5.49 12.99 -11.72
N SER A 94 -5.16 11.92 -10.98
CA SER A 94 -5.28 11.88 -9.53
C SER A 94 -4.02 12.41 -8.85
N VAL A 95 -4.20 13.08 -7.71
CA VAL A 95 -3.08 13.46 -6.84
C VAL A 95 -2.55 12.25 -6.07
N SER A 96 -1.26 12.31 -5.74
CA SER A 96 -0.62 11.33 -4.86
C SER A 96 -0.90 11.66 -3.41
N GLU A 97 -0.82 10.65 -2.54
CA GLU A 97 -1.11 10.79 -1.12
C GLU A 97 -0.04 10.06 -0.30
N LEU A 98 0.22 10.56 0.90
CA LEU A 98 0.93 9.81 1.94
C LEU A 98 -0.09 9.36 2.97
N VAL A 99 -0.13 8.05 3.22
CA VAL A 99 -1.05 7.44 4.17
C VAL A 99 -0.29 7.07 5.43
N PHE A 100 -0.78 7.51 6.58
CA PHE A 100 -0.25 7.18 7.89
C PHE A 100 -1.21 6.21 8.56
N ILE A 101 -0.76 4.97 8.74
CA ILE A 101 -1.55 3.88 9.31
C ILE A 101 -1.02 3.63 10.74
N PRO A 102 -1.82 3.86 11.79
CA PRO A 102 -1.38 3.64 13.17
C PRO A 102 -0.92 2.20 13.42
N ARG A 103 0.24 2.06 14.07
CA ARG A 103 0.82 0.76 14.47
C ARG A 103 0.17 0.19 15.73
N HIS A 104 -0.22 1.07 16.64
CA HIS A 104 -0.73 0.72 17.97
C HIS A 104 -2.25 0.68 18.00
N ALA A 105 -2.85 0.50 19.18
CA ALA A 105 -4.30 0.42 19.34
C ALA A 105 -4.96 1.69 18.75
N GLY A 106 -5.87 1.46 17.82
CA GLY A 106 -6.62 2.45 17.06
C GLY A 106 -7.57 1.69 16.16
N ASN A 107 -8.76 2.24 15.91
CA ASN A 107 -9.64 1.70 14.88
C ASN A 107 -9.14 2.18 13.51
N GLY A 108 -9.61 1.58 12.41
CA GLY A 108 -9.26 2.03 11.06
C GLY A 108 -9.56 3.52 10.78
N ASP A 109 -10.35 4.15 11.66
CA ASP A 109 -10.73 5.56 11.63
C ASP A 109 -9.58 6.53 11.94
N ASP A 110 -8.46 6.05 12.50
CA ASP A 110 -7.29 6.86 12.84
C ASP A 110 -6.27 6.98 11.68
N ILE A 111 -6.62 6.50 10.48
CA ILE A 111 -5.77 6.57 9.29
C ILE A 111 -5.79 7.99 8.73
N LEU A 112 -4.60 8.59 8.57
CA LEU A 112 -4.45 9.93 8.01
C LEU A 112 -3.98 9.84 6.56
N GLU A 113 -4.73 10.45 5.64
CA GLU A 113 -4.34 10.58 4.24
C GLU A 113 -3.96 12.03 3.95
N VAL A 114 -2.68 12.28 3.73
CA VAL A 114 -2.14 13.60 3.38
C VAL A 114 -2.01 13.68 1.86
N LYS A 115 -2.86 14.49 1.23
CA LYS A 115 -2.80 14.73 -0.21
C LYS A 115 -1.60 15.59 -0.55
N ALA A 116 -0.93 15.25 -1.65
CA ALA A 116 0.07 16.09 -2.27
C ALA A 116 -0.57 17.13 -3.19
N ASP A 117 0.15 18.22 -3.45
CA ASP A 117 -0.29 19.24 -4.41
C ASP A 117 -0.20 18.76 -5.86
N ASN A 118 0.60 17.73 -6.13
CA ASN A 118 0.89 17.24 -7.47
C ASN A 118 0.94 15.70 -7.53
N PHE A 119 0.80 15.15 -8.73
CA PHE A 119 1.13 13.76 -9.00
C PHE A 119 2.62 13.49 -8.76
N PHE A 120 2.91 12.42 -8.05
CA PHE A 120 4.24 11.83 -7.95
C PHE A 120 4.16 10.30 -7.84
N THR A 121 5.27 9.63 -8.13
CA THR A 121 5.42 8.20 -7.84
C THR A 121 6.63 8.01 -6.94
N VAL A 122 6.41 7.49 -5.73
CA VAL A 122 7.49 7.06 -4.85
C VAL A 122 7.76 5.59 -5.10
N PHE A 123 8.98 5.31 -5.57
CA PHE A 123 9.50 3.95 -5.65
C PHE A 123 10.29 3.61 -4.39
N HIS A 124 11.17 4.50 -3.92
CA HIS A 124 11.93 4.26 -2.70
C HIS A 124 11.88 5.48 -1.79
N PHE A 125 11.90 5.24 -0.49
CA PHE A 125 12.20 6.28 0.49
C PHE A 125 13.69 6.31 0.82
N GLY A 126 14.19 7.52 1.08
CA GLY A 126 15.49 7.69 1.73
C GLY A 126 15.42 7.33 3.21
N PRO A 127 16.54 7.47 3.94
CA PRO A 127 16.56 7.30 5.39
C PRO A 127 15.51 8.21 6.05
N PHE A 128 14.71 7.64 6.92
CA PHE A 128 13.66 8.35 7.64
C PHE A 128 13.95 8.26 9.14
N PHE A 129 13.85 9.41 9.82
CA PHE A 129 14.04 9.51 11.26
C PHE A 129 12.84 10.24 11.85
N CYS A 130 12.28 9.68 12.91
CA CYS A 130 11.26 10.29 13.75
C CYS A 130 11.78 10.30 15.19
#